data_AF-A0A673ZGC6-F1
#
_entry.id   AF-A0A673ZGC6-F1
#
_cell.length_a   1.000
_cell.length_b   1.000
_cell.length_c   1.000
_cell.angle_alpha   90.00
_cell.angle_beta   90.00
_cell.angle_gamma   90.00
#
_symmetry.space_group_name_H-M   'P 1'
#
loop_
_entity.id
_entity.type
_entity.pdbx_description
1 polymer ?
#
loop_
_entity_poly.entity_id
_entity_poly.type
_entity_poly.pdbx_seq_one_letter_code
_entity_poly.pdbx_strand_id
1 'polypeptide(L)'
;MAKNGADCKLPQRRLSAREKHNGQSADSLSLSERKQRDLEERMSLVLWKKPLVTLHYFLRELLITLKDWMWRLWRQRHSVLSLLVLVTLFSIAYSVKGTHQKYVQHMEKRFLWCAYWVGLGILSSVGLGTGLHTFLLYLGPHIASVTLAAYECGSVDFPEPPYPEQIICPQEEVLISLWTIVSKVRLEACMWGAGTAIGELPPYFMARAARLSGEEPDDEGYEEFGELLEQAETPQDFATRAKLAVQKMVQRVGFFGILACASIPNPLFDLAGITCGHFLVPFWTFFGATLIGKAIIKMHIQKLFVIITFSSHIVEQMVSLIGGVPVLGSSLQMPFREYLQAQRAKMHHHAGEGTSAEENWLSWGFEKVIVVMVCFFVCSIVNSMAQSYAKHQQQQKYSEGKTK
;
A
#
# COMPACT_ATOMS: atom_id res chain seq x y z
N MET A 1 73.70 -15.75 -11.96
CA MET A 1 74.44 -15.68 -10.68
C MET A 1 73.86 -14.54 -9.86
N ALA A 2 73.38 -14.82 -8.64
CA ALA A 2 72.92 -13.78 -7.70
C ALA A 2 74.04 -13.44 -6.71
N LYS A 3 74.11 -12.19 -6.23
CA LYS A 3 74.80 -11.86 -4.97
C LYS A 3 74.42 -10.50 -4.39
N ASN A 4 74.53 -10.43 -3.06
CA ASN A 4 74.41 -9.27 -2.16
C ASN A 4 72.94 -8.81 -1.94
N GLY A 5 72.35 -8.82 -0.74
CA GLY A 5 72.88 -8.84 0.65
C GLY A 5 72.66 -7.47 1.31
N ALA A 6 72.57 -7.25 2.63
CA ALA A 6 72.44 -8.07 3.85
C ALA A 6 71.76 -7.15 4.93
N ASP A 7 71.54 -7.43 6.21
CA ASP A 7 71.83 -8.53 7.15
C ASP A 7 70.66 -8.64 8.16
N CYS A 8 70.63 -9.63 9.06
CA CYS A 8 69.61 -9.77 10.10
C CYS A 8 70.20 -9.83 11.52
N LYS A 9 70.06 -8.74 12.30
CA LYS A 9 70.33 -8.75 13.76
C LYS A 9 69.35 -7.85 14.54
N LEU A 10 68.60 -8.48 15.44
CA LEU A 10 67.92 -7.83 16.57
C LEU A 10 68.97 -7.25 17.56
N PRO A 11 68.65 -6.19 18.33
CA PRO A 11 68.11 -6.46 19.67
C PRO A 11 67.14 -5.40 20.27
N GLN A 12 66.55 -5.83 21.41
CA GLN A 12 66.03 -5.04 22.53
C GLN A 12 64.73 -4.22 22.41
N ARG A 13 63.71 -4.78 23.08
CA ARG A 13 62.61 -4.08 23.78
C ARG A 13 63.02 -2.68 24.28
N ARG A 14 62.31 -1.65 23.82
CA ARG A 14 61.99 -0.48 24.65
C ARG A 14 60.49 -0.50 24.97
N LEU A 15 60.17 -0.56 26.26
CA LEU A 15 58.84 -0.20 26.75
C LEU A 15 58.67 1.31 26.56
N SER A 16 57.97 1.70 25.50
CA SER A 16 57.43 3.05 25.33
C SER A 16 55.98 3.03 25.80
N ALA A 17 55.60 3.98 26.66
CA ALA A 17 54.32 3.97 27.36
C ALA A 17 53.12 3.96 26.40
N ARG A 18 52.14 3.09 26.67
CA ARG A 18 50.87 3.00 25.94
C ARG A 18 49.89 4.06 26.47
N GLU A 19 50.29 5.32 26.47
CA GLU A 19 49.42 6.47 26.78
C GLU A 19 48.96 7.17 25.51
N LYS A 20 47.89 6.63 24.92
CA LYS A 20 46.92 7.29 24.00
C LYS A 20 46.00 6.22 23.40
N HIS A 21 44.84 6.00 24.03
CA HIS A 21 43.56 5.62 23.38
C HIS A 21 42.37 5.41 24.35
N ASN A 22 42.47 5.76 25.64
CA ASN A 22 41.30 5.75 26.54
C ASN A 22 40.31 6.91 26.30
N GLY A 23 40.73 8.01 25.68
CA GLY A 23 39.86 9.18 25.43
C GLY A 23 38.72 8.87 24.46
N GLN A 24 39.03 8.29 23.29
CA GLN A 24 38.02 8.07 22.23
C GLN A 24 36.88 7.14 22.66
N SER A 25 37.15 6.11 23.46
CA SER A 25 36.13 5.18 23.95
C SER A 25 35.19 5.84 24.98
N ALA A 26 35.74 6.64 25.89
CA ALA A 26 34.97 7.41 26.87
C ALA A 26 34.13 8.50 26.19
N ASP A 27 34.72 9.22 25.22
CA ASP A 27 33.99 10.21 24.42
C ASP A 27 32.85 9.55 23.63
N SER A 28 33.08 8.40 22.98
CA SER A 28 32.02 7.69 22.23
C SER A 28 30.87 7.20 23.12
N LEU A 29 31.18 6.68 24.32
CA LEU A 29 30.16 6.26 25.29
C LEU A 29 29.36 7.47 25.82
N SER A 30 30.03 8.59 26.10
CA SER A 30 29.34 9.82 26.51
C SER A 30 28.45 10.41 25.40
N LEU A 31 28.79 10.16 24.14
CA LEU A 31 28.04 10.57 22.96
C LEU A 31 26.81 9.68 22.72
N SER A 32 26.93 8.36 22.85
CA SER A 32 25.77 7.46 22.76
C SER A 32 24.78 7.71 23.91
N GLU A 33 25.24 7.89 25.15
CA GLU A 33 24.37 8.27 26.27
C GLU A 33 23.65 9.62 26.06
N ARG A 34 24.31 10.60 25.38
CA ARG A 34 23.67 11.88 25.02
C ARG A 34 22.62 11.69 23.93
N LYS A 35 22.93 10.92 22.88
CA LYS A 35 21.94 10.53 21.86
C LYS A 35 20.74 9.83 22.49
N GLN A 36 20.94 8.88 23.40
CA GLN A 36 19.87 8.13 24.09
C GLN A 36 18.91 9.07 24.84
N ARG A 37 19.45 10.00 25.65
CA ARG A 37 18.63 11.00 26.37
C ARG A 37 17.91 11.95 25.43
N ASP A 38 18.58 12.39 24.35
CA ASP A 38 17.97 13.20 23.30
C ASP A 38 16.79 12.46 22.62
N LEU A 39 16.91 11.14 22.43
CA LEU A 39 15.87 10.24 21.90
C LEU A 39 14.67 10.16 22.83
N GLU A 40 14.91 9.89 24.13
CA GLU A 40 13.88 9.83 25.16
C GLU A 40 13.11 11.16 25.29
N GLU A 41 13.82 12.30 25.18
CA GLU A 41 13.20 13.61 25.14
C GLU A 41 12.28 13.79 23.91
N ARG A 42 12.70 13.37 22.70
CA ARG A 42 11.82 13.36 21.51
C ARG A 42 10.61 12.45 21.69
N MET A 43 10.83 11.21 22.14
CA MET A 43 9.78 10.21 22.41
C MET A 43 8.78 10.68 23.48
N SER A 44 9.16 11.66 24.32
CA SER A 44 8.26 12.31 25.26
C SER A 44 7.34 13.39 24.65
N LEU A 45 7.60 13.86 23.43
CA LEU A 45 6.81 14.86 22.69
C LEU A 45 5.59 14.21 22.04
N VAL A 46 4.61 13.86 22.89
CA VAL A 46 3.35 13.26 22.48
C VAL A 46 2.20 14.12 23.00
N LEU A 47 1.16 14.32 22.20
CA LEU A 47 -0.03 15.11 22.54
C LEU A 47 -0.61 14.76 23.94
N TRP A 48 -0.63 13.48 24.31
CA TRP A 48 -1.15 13.01 25.60
C TRP A 48 -0.20 13.24 26.79
N LYS A 49 1.10 13.46 26.54
CA LYS A 49 2.12 13.70 27.59
C LYS A 49 2.44 15.19 27.76
N LYS A 50 2.63 15.91 26.65
CA LYS A 50 3.09 17.31 26.61
C LYS A 50 2.31 18.11 25.54
N PRO A 51 0.98 18.29 25.67
CA PRO A 51 0.12 18.81 24.60
C PRO A 51 0.57 20.16 24.04
N LEU A 52 0.82 21.14 24.92
CA LEU A 52 1.20 22.50 24.51
C LEU A 52 2.58 22.56 23.84
N VAL A 53 3.56 21.79 24.33
CA VAL A 53 4.92 21.75 23.76
C VAL A 53 4.92 21.06 22.41
N THR A 54 4.24 19.91 22.33
CA THR A 54 4.09 19.14 21.09
C THR A 54 3.40 19.98 20.01
N LEU A 55 2.30 20.67 20.35
CA LEU A 55 1.60 21.55 19.41
C LEU A 55 2.46 22.74 18.97
N HIS A 56 3.24 23.35 19.88
CA HIS A 56 4.15 24.45 19.51
C HIS A 56 5.28 23.98 18.57
N TYR A 57 5.83 22.79 18.80
CA TYR A 57 6.88 22.22 17.95
C TYR A 57 6.32 21.83 16.57
N PHE A 58 5.15 21.19 16.53
CA PHE A 58 4.38 20.93 15.31
C PHE A 58 4.16 22.22 14.49
N LEU A 59 3.68 23.29 15.12
CA LEU A 59 3.43 24.56 14.43
C LEU A 59 4.72 25.19 13.88
N ARG A 60 5.85 25.06 14.58
CA ARG A 60 7.15 25.51 14.07
C ARG A 60 7.63 24.69 12.88
N GLU A 61 7.53 23.35 12.96
CA GLU A 61 7.91 22.47 11.85
C GLU A 61 7.07 22.75 10.60
N LEU A 62 5.76 22.89 10.80
CA LEU A 62 4.81 23.24 9.74
C LEU A 62 5.21 24.57 9.07
N LEU A 63 5.56 25.61 9.84
CA LEU A 63 5.99 26.89 9.28
C LEU A 63 7.33 26.82 8.55
N ILE A 64 8.30 26.05 9.05
CA ILE A 64 9.59 25.84 8.38
C ILE A 64 9.39 25.09 7.07
N THR A 65 8.69 23.96 7.13
CA THR A 65 8.32 23.14 5.97
C THR A 65 7.57 23.98 4.93
N LEU A 66 6.53 24.74 5.33
CA LEU A 66 5.78 25.63 4.43
C LEU A 66 6.68 26.69 3.78
N LYS A 67 7.60 27.30 4.54
CA LYS A 67 8.56 28.28 4.00
C LYS A 67 9.48 27.66 2.95
N ASP A 68 9.98 26.45 3.19
CA ASP A 68 10.81 25.71 2.25
C ASP A 68 10.05 25.32 0.99
N TRP A 69 8.80 24.85 1.11
CA TRP A 69 7.93 24.60 -0.04
C TRP A 69 7.64 25.87 -0.84
N MET A 70 7.31 26.99 -0.17
CA MET A 70 7.12 28.29 -0.84
C MET A 70 8.39 28.74 -1.58
N TRP A 71 9.58 28.57 -0.98
CA TRP A 71 10.85 28.92 -1.63
C TRP A 71 11.16 28.04 -2.84
N ARG A 72 10.89 26.73 -2.75
CA ARG A 72 11.03 25.78 -3.87
C ARG A 72 10.07 26.12 -5.02
N LEU A 73 8.80 26.40 -4.71
CA LEU A 73 7.80 26.86 -5.68
C LEU A 73 8.20 28.18 -6.34
N TRP A 74 8.69 29.15 -5.56
CA TRP A 74 9.17 30.43 -6.07
C TRP A 74 10.39 30.28 -6.98
N ARG A 75 11.35 29.41 -6.62
CA ARG A 75 12.49 29.06 -7.47
C ARG A 75 12.06 28.42 -8.79
N GLN A 76 10.95 27.69 -8.81
CA GLN A 76 10.34 27.12 -10.02
C GLN A 76 9.17 27.94 -10.58
N ARG A 77 9.10 29.25 -10.30
CA ARG A 77 7.98 30.15 -10.69
C ARG A 77 7.49 30.00 -12.13
N HIS A 78 8.37 29.74 -13.10
CA HIS A 78 7.99 29.59 -14.51
C HIS A 78 7.20 28.30 -14.77
N SER A 79 7.54 27.21 -14.08
CA SER A 79 6.77 25.96 -14.11
C SER A 79 5.42 26.13 -13.42
N VAL A 80 5.42 26.78 -12.24
CA VAL A 80 4.18 27.08 -11.48
C VAL A 80 3.24 27.99 -12.27
N LEU A 81 3.76 29.04 -12.92
CA LEU A 81 2.98 29.93 -13.80
C LEU A 81 2.43 29.18 -15.03
N SER A 82 3.23 28.32 -15.66
CA SER A 82 2.78 27.50 -16.79
C SER A 82 1.64 26.55 -16.39
N LEU A 83 1.78 25.90 -15.22
CA LEU A 83 0.73 25.05 -14.65
C LEU A 83 -0.53 25.86 -14.30
N LEU A 84 -0.37 27.05 -13.71
CA LEU A 84 -1.49 27.92 -13.35
C LEU A 84 -2.26 28.39 -14.61
N VAL A 85 -1.54 28.76 -15.68
CA VAL A 85 -2.14 29.10 -16.98
C VAL A 85 -2.85 27.89 -17.59
N LEU A 86 -2.27 26.69 -17.52
CA LEU A 86 -2.92 25.47 -18.00
C LEU A 86 -4.21 25.16 -17.22
N VAL A 87 -4.18 25.29 -15.89
CA VAL A 87 -5.33 25.06 -15.00
C VAL A 87 -6.43 26.10 -15.22
N THR A 88 -6.09 27.39 -15.41
CA THR A 88 -7.10 28.41 -15.71
C THR A 88 -7.70 28.22 -17.11
N LEU A 89 -6.91 27.87 -18.13
CA LEU A 89 -7.43 27.50 -19.45
C LEU A 89 -8.37 26.30 -19.39
N PHE A 90 -8.02 25.26 -18.62
CA PHE A 90 -8.86 24.08 -18.43
C PHE A 90 -10.16 24.40 -17.66
N SER A 91 -10.08 25.24 -16.63
CA SER A 91 -11.24 25.72 -15.86
C SER A 91 -12.19 26.58 -16.71
N ILE A 92 -11.65 27.43 -17.59
CA ILE A 92 -12.43 28.17 -18.58
C ILE A 92 -13.11 27.19 -19.55
N ALA A 93 -12.37 26.22 -20.10
CA ALA A 93 -12.93 25.21 -21.02
C ALA A 93 -14.05 24.37 -20.37
N TYR A 94 -13.93 24.04 -19.08
CA TYR A 94 -14.95 23.36 -18.28
C TYR A 94 -16.20 24.22 -18.01
N SER A 95 -16.00 25.53 -17.85
CA SER A 95 -17.07 26.48 -17.49
C SER A 95 -17.88 27.00 -18.70
N VAL A 96 -17.25 27.02 -19.89
CA VAL A 96 -17.92 27.44 -21.14
C VAL A 96 -18.91 26.38 -21.59
N LYS A 97 -20.20 26.72 -21.56
CA LYS A 97 -21.27 25.85 -22.09
C LYS A 97 -21.11 25.67 -23.60
N GLY A 98 -20.97 24.43 -24.07
CA GLY A 98 -20.86 24.11 -25.49
C GLY A 98 -21.10 22.64 -25.79
N THR A 99 -20.91 22.24 -27.05
CA THR A 99 -21.06 20.84 -27.50
C THR A 99 -20.06 19.90 -26.83
N HIS A 100 -18.89 20.41 -26.45
CA HIS A 100 -17.85 19.70 -25.70
C HIS A 100 -18.32 19.30 -24.29
N GLN A 101 -19.34 19.97 -23.71
CA GLN A 101 -19.80 19.68 -22.34
C GLN A 101 -20.27 18.23 -22.16
N LYS A 102 -20.81 17.59 -23.22
CA LYS A 102 -21.18 16.16 -23.20
C LYS A 102 -19.98 15.26 -22.96
N TYR A 103 -18.85 15.57 -23.60
CA TYR A 103 -17.59 14.84 -23.42
C TYR A 103 -16.98 15.16 -22.05
N VAL A 104 -16.99 16.44 -21.63
CA VAL A 104 -16.51 16.85 -20.29
C VAL A 104 -17.25 16.10 -19.18
N GLN A 105 -18.59 16.06 -19.21
CA GLN A 105 -19.40 15.32 -18.23
C GLN A 105 -19.16 13.80 -18.28
N HIS A 106 -18.94 13.23 -19.46
CA HIS A 106 -18.58 11.82 -19.59
C HIS A 106 -17.19 11.54 -18.99
N MET A 107 -16.20 12.38 -19.29
CA MET A 107 -14.85 12.26 -18.75
C MET A 107 -14.82 12.50 -17.23
N GLU A 108 -15.58 13.46 -16.72
CA GLU A 108 -15.73 13.72 -15.28
C GLU A 108 -16.29 12.49 -14.55
N LYS A 109 -17.42 11.94 -15.03
CA LYS A 109 -18.00 10.71 -14.47
C LYS A 109 -17.02 9.54 -14.52
N ARG A 110 -16.37 9.29 -15.67
CA ARG A 110 -15.37 8.23 -15.81
C ARG A 110 -14.15 8.45 -14.92
N PHE A 111 -13.68 9.69 -14.77
CA PHE A 111 -12.53 10.04 -13.95
C PHE A 111 -12.83 9.86 -12.46
N LEU A 112 -13.97 10.36 -11.98
CA LEU A 112 -14.42 10.16 -10.59
C LEU A 112 -14.64 8.67 -10.29
N TRP A 113 -15.20 7.91 -11.23
CA TRP A 113 -15.35 6.45 -11.12
C TRP A 113 -14.00 5.73 -11.01
N CYS A 114 -13.05 6.04 -11.90
CA CYS A 114 -11.70 5.49 -11.81
C CYS A 114 -10.99 5.91 -10.52
N ALA A 115 -11.11 7.17 -10.10
CA ALA A 115 -10.51 7.69 -8.88
C ALA A 115 -11.08 7.02 -7.62
N TYR A 116 -12.38 6.71 -7.60
CA TYR A 116 -13.02 5.94 -6.54
C TYR A 116 -12.42 4.52 -6.44
N TRP A 117 -12.34 3.78 -7.55
CA TRP A 117 -11.76 2.42 -7.55
C TRP A 117 -10.26 2.41 -7.23
N VAL A 118 -9.48 3.36 -7.75
CA VAL A 118 -8.06 3.55 -7.38
C VAL A 118 -7.93 3.89 -5.90
N GLY A 119 -8.75 4.81 -5.38
CA GLY A 119 -8.75 5.22 -3.97
C GLY A 119 -9.04 4.05 -3.02
N LEU A 120 -10.09 3.27 -3.31
CA LEU A 120 -10.38 2.04 -2.55
C LEU A 120 -9.24 1.02 -2.63
N GLY A 121 -8.60 0.89 -3.80
CA GLY A 121 -7.41 0.04 -3.96
C GLY A 121 -6.20 0.51 -3.12
N ILE A 122 -6.00 1.82 -2.97
CA ILE A 122 -4.96 2.39 -2.09
C ILE A 122 -5.31 2.12 -0.63
N LEU A 123 -6.54 2.39 -0.20
CA LEU A 123 -7.00 2.16 1.18
C LEU A 123 -6.93 0.67 1.57
N SER A 124 -7.28 -0.21 0.64
CA SER A 124 -7.12 -1.68 0.72
C SER A 124 -5.66 -2.14 0.95
N SER A 125 -4.70 -1.29 0.63
CA SER A 125 -3.26 -1.58 0.69
C SER A 125 -2.54 -0.91 1.85
N VAL A 126 -2.91 0.33 2.21
CA VAL A 126 -2.22 1.13 3.22
C VAL A 126 -2.73 0.82 4.64
N GLY A 127 -3.94 0.27 4.79
CA GLY A 127 -4.57 -0.03 6.08
C GLY A 127 -4.53 -1.50 6.50
N LEU A 128 -3.46 -1.93 7.16
CA LEU A 128 -3.42 -3.15 8.00
C LEU A 128 -3.57 -4.50 7.27
N GLY A 129 -2.97 -4.68 6.08
CA GLY A 129 -2.70 -6.00 5.47
C GLY A 129 -3.90 -6.86 5.01
N THR A 130 -5.14 -6.44 5.29
CA THR A 130 -6.37 -7.20 4.99
C THR A 130 -6.98 -6.88 3.62
N GLY A 131 -6.16 -6.61 2.59
CA GLY A 131 -6.65 -6.27 1.24
C GLY A 131 -7.58 -7.31 0.58
N LEU A 132 -7.60 -8.56 1.07
CA LEU A 132 -8.61 -9.56 0.72
C LEU A 132 -10.00 -9.23 1.32
N HIS A 133 -10.06 -8.76 2.55
CA HIS A 133 -11.30 -8.35 3.22
C HIS A 133 -11.92 -7.14 2.51
N THR A 134 -11.11 -6.11 2.19
CA THR A 134 -11.58 -4.94 1.45
C THR A 134 -12.04 -5.33 0.04
N PHE A 135 -11.37 -6.27 -0.64
CA PHE A 135 -11.85 -6.85 -1.90
C PHE A 135 -13.22 -7.52 -1.73
N LEU A 136 -13.41 -8.34 -0.69
CA LEU A 136 -14.67 -9.04 -0.40
C LEU A 136 -15.82 -8.10 0.01
N LEU A 137 -15.54 -6.89 0.48
CA LEU A 137 -16.56 -5.90 0.85
C LEU A 137 -17.01 -4.99 -0.30
N TYR A 138 -16.11 -4.66 -1.24
CA TYR A 138 -16.40 -3.67 -2.29
C TYR A 138 -16.37 -4.26 -3.71
N LEU A 139 -15.20 -4.73 -4.16
CA LEU A 139 -15.04 -5.14 -5.55
C LEU A 139 -15.66 -6.52 -5.84
N GLY A 140 -15.57 -7.47 -4.91
CA GLY A 140 -16.18 -8.80 -5.03
C GLY A 140 -17.70 -8.72 -5.19
N PRO A 141 -18.44 -8.06 -4.29
CA PRO A 141 -19.89 -7.86 -4.41
C PRO A 141 -20.28 -7.11 -5.68
N HIS A 142 -19.50 -6.10 -6.10
CA HIS A 142 -19.73 -5.41 -7.37
C HIS A 142 -19.59 -6.35 -8.59
N ILE A 143 -18.51 -7.14 -8.67
CA ILE A 143 -18.33 -8.11 -9.77
C ILE A 143 -19.45 -9.15 -9.75
N ALA A 144 -19.86 -9.61 -8.58
CA ALA A 144 -20.94 -10.58 -8.44
C ALA A 144 -22.30 -10.02 -8.86
N SER A 145 -22.65 -8.77 -8.48
CA SER A 145 -23.90 -8.15 -8.93
C SER A 145 -23.93 -7.92 -10.43
N VAL A 146 -22.82 -7.49 -11.05
CA VAL A 146 -22.70 -7.43 -12.53
C VAL A 146 -22.90 -8.81 -13.16
N THR A 147 -22.35 -9.86 -12.54
CA THR A 147 -22.43 -11.24 -13.05
C THR A 147 -23.86 -11.77 -12.99
N LEU A 148 -24.56 -11.55 -11.87
CA LEU A 148 -25.95 -11.96 -11.68
C LEU A 148 -26.88 -11.18 -12.61
N ALA A 149 -26.77 -9.85 -12.65
CA ALA A 149 -27.54 -8.98 -13.54
C ALA A 149 -27.35 -9.36 -15.02
N ALA A 150 -26.14 -9.74 -15.43
CA ALA A 150 -25.90 -10.27 -16.76
C ALA A 150 -26.72 -11.54 -17.00
N TYR A 151 -26.52 -12.58 -16.19
CA TYR A 151 -27.22 -13.86 -16.37
C TYR A 151 -28.75 -13.77 -16.28
N GLU A 152 -29.30 -12.78 -15.58
CA GLU A 152 -30.75 -12.55 -15.47
C GLU A 152 -31.30 -11.75 -16.65
N CYS A 153 -30.57 -10.74 -17.14
CA CYS A 153 -31.02 -9.90 -18.25
C CYS A 153 -30.68 -10.42 -19.64
N GLY A 154 -29.89 -11.49 -19.78
CA GLY A 154 -29.43 -11.96 -21.09
C GLY A 154 -28.56 -10.93 -21.84
N SER A 155 -28.04 -9.90 -21.16
CA SER A 155 -27.21 -8.85 -21.77
C SER A 155 -26.27 -8.22 -20.74
N VAL A 156 -25.22 -7.53 -21.21
CA VAL A 156 -24.37 -6.67 -20.37
C VAL A 156 -24.69 -5.18 -20.51
N ASP A 157 -25.69 -4.82 -21.31
CA ASP A 157 -26.08 -3.43 -21.60
C ASP A 157 -27.19 -2.91 -20.67
N PHE A 158 -27.15 -3.36 -19.41
CA PHE A 158 -27.88 -2.75 -18.30
C PHE A 158 -27.11 -1.53 -17.72
N PRO A 159 -27.79 -0.64 -16.96
CA PRO A 159 -27.21 0.61 -16.47
C PRO A 159 -25.89 0.41 -15.71
N GLU A 160 -24.93 1.32 -15.84
CA GLU A 160 -23.70 1.30 -15.03
C GLU A 160 -23.97 1.79 -13.60
N PRO A 161 -23.14 1.43 -12.60
CA PRO A 161 -23.37 1.84 -11.22
C PRO A 161 -23.33 3.38 -11.02
N PRO A 162 -24.06 3.93 -10.04
CA PRO A 162 -24.97 3.24 -9.12
C PRO A 162 -26.18 2.65 -9.87
N TYR A 163 -26.44 1.35 -9.65
CA TYR A 163 -27.56 0.68 -10.30
C TYR A 163 -28.87 1.32 -9.79
N PRO A 164 -29.88 1.51 -10.65
CA PRO A 164 -31.23 1.81 -10.17
C PRO A 164 -31.72 0.66 -9.28
N GLU A 165 -32.67 0.97 -8.39
CA GLU A 165 -33.28 -0.01 -7.45
C GLU A 165 -33.92 -1.23 -8.14
N GLN A 166 -34.14 -1.14 -9.46
CA GLN A 166 -34.55 -2.25 -10.30
C GLN A 166 -33.69 -2.25 -11.57
N ILE A 167 -32.98 -3.35 -11.82
CA ILE A 167 -32.17 -3.52 -13.04
C ILE A 167 -33.12 -3.77 -14.21
N ILE A 168 -33.38 -2.71 -15.00
CA ILE A 168 -34.19 -2.81 -16.21
C ILE A 168 -33.36 -3.51 -17.29
N CYS A 169 -33.74 -4.74 -17.63
CA CYS A 169 -33.11 -5.51 -18.68
C CYS A 169 -33.45 -4.94 -20.08
N PRO A 170 -32.50 -4.93 -21.04
CA PRO A 170 -32.79 -4.59 -22.43
C PRO A 170 -33.64 -5.66 -23.11
N GLN A 171 -34.28 -5.31 -24.22
CA GLN A 171 -35.20 -6.21 -24.96
C GLN A 171 -34.49 -7.22 -25.87
N GLU A 172 -33.18 -7.11 -26.07
CA GLU A 172 -32.40 -8.01 -26.91
C GLU A 172 -31.56 -8.97 -26.04
N GLU A 173 -31.95 -10.25 -26.04
CA GLU A 173 -31.19 -11.33 -25.42
C GLU A 173 -29.99 -11.70 -26.30
N VAL A 174 -28.78 -11.56 -25.75
CA VAL A 174 -27.51 -11.94 -26.37
C VAL A 174 -26.91 -13.11 -25.58
N LEU A 175 -26.31 -14.06 -26.28
CA LEU A 175 -25.71 -15.24 -25.63
C LEU A 175 -24.48 -14.84 -24.79
N ILE A 176 -24.66 -14.72 -23.47
CA ILE A 176 -23.61 -14.22 -22.56
C ILE A 176 -22.48 -15.23 -22.42
N SER A 177 -21.30 -14.83 -22.85
CA SER A 177 -20.05 -15.51 -22.51
C SER A 177 -19.44 -14.94 -21.23
N LEU A 178 -18.70 -15.79 -20.50
CA LEU A 178 -17.82 -15.35 -19.41
C LEU A 178 -16.95 -14.15 -19.80
N TRP A 179 -16.40 -14.17 -21.01
CA TRP A 179 -15.50 -13.13 -21.51
C TRP A 179 -16.19 -11.77 -21.65
N THR A 180 -17.50 -11.77 -21.93
CA THR A 180 -18.33 -10.57 -21.98
C THR A 180 -18.42 -9.94 -20.58
N ILE A 181 -18.73 -10.74 -19.55
CA ILE A 181 -18.79 -10.28 -18.14
C ILE A 181 -17.41 -9.79 -17.66
N VAL A 182 -16.36 -10.59 -17.91
CA VAL A 182 -14.93 -10.27 -17.62
C VAL A 182 -14.47 -8.96 -18.26
N SER A 183 -15.09 -8.58 -19.38
CA SER A 183 -14.82 -7.33 -20.11
C SER A 183 -15.63 -6.16 -19.57
N LYS A 184 -16.90 -6.37 -19.16
CA LYS A 184 -17.75 -5.35 -18.52
C LYS A 184 -17.14 -4.82 -17.22
N VAL A 185 -16.65 -5.69 -16.33
CA VAL A 185 -16.04 -5.30 -15.04
C VAL A 185 -14.54 -4.96 -15.12
N ARG A 186 -13.99 -4.84 -16.34
CA ARG A 186 -12.53 -4.78 -16.53
C ARG A 186 -11.94 -3.48 -15.98
N LEU A 187 -12.65 -2.36 -16.11
CA LEU A 187 -12.13 -1.04 -15.75
C LEU A 187 -11.98 -0.93 -14.23
N GLU A 188 -13.06 -1.23 -13.51
CA GLU A 188 -13.17 -1.21 -12.04
C GLU A 188 -12.10 -2.12 -11.42
N ALA A 189 -12.01 -3.35 -11.93
CA ALA A 189 -11.01 -4.33 -11.54
C ALA A 189 -9.58 -3.81 -11.75
N CYS A 190 -9.24 -3.33 -12.95
CA CYS A 190 -7.90 -2.81 -13.24
C CYS A 190 -7.57 -1.56 -12.42
N MET A 191 -8.53 -0.64 -12.20
CA MET A 191 -8.34 0.57 -11.40
C MET A 191 -8.10 0.25 -9.92
N TRP A 192 -8.87 -0.66 -9.33
CA TRP A 192 -8.60 -1.18 -7.99
C TRP A 192 -7.21 -1.79 -7.88
N GLY A 193 -6.87 -2.68 -8.82
CA GLY A 193 -5.56 -3.34 -8.83
C GLY A 193 -4.40 -2.35 -8.96
N ALA A 194 -4.57 -1.29 -9.75
CA ALA A 194 -3.61 -0.18 -9.83
C ALA A 194 -3.50 0.59 -8.51
N GLY A 195 -4.63 0.85 -7.84
CA GLY A 195 -4.65 1.40 -6.48
C GLY A 195 -3.86 0.56 -5.48
N THR A 196 -4.02 -0.77 -5.52
CA THR A 196 -3.25 -1.68 -4.65
C THR A 196 -1.75 -1.77 -4.97
N ALA A 197 -1.31 -1.29 -6.14
CA ALA A 197 0.11 -1.14 -6.48
C ALA A 197 0.64 0.23 -6.02
N ILE A 198 -0.17 1.29 -6.12
CA ILE A 198 0.14 2.61 -5.56
C ILE A 198 0.28 2.55 -4.04
N GLY A 199 -0.53 1.74 -3.35
CA GLY A 199 -0.45 1.56 -1.91
C GLY A 199 0.79 0.82 -1.39
N GLU A 200 1.64 0.23 -2.24
CA GLU A 200 2.97 -0.26 -1.84
C GLU A 200 4.05 0.81 -1.92
N LEU A 201 3.76 1.98 -2.48
CA LEU A 201 4.73 3.07 -2.59
C LEU A 201 5.21 3.60 -1.24
N PRO A 202 4.35 3.79 -0.20
CA PRO A 202 4.81 4.20 1.12
C PRO A 202 5.88 3.27 1.73
N PRO A 203 5.66 1.94 1.92
CA PRO A 203 6.69 1.08 2.48
C PRO A 203 7.95 0.98 1.60
N TYR A 204 7.80 1.03 0.27
CA TYR A 204 8.95 1.06 -0.65
C TYR A 204 9.81 2.33 -0.47
N PHE A 205 9.19 3.51 -0.41
CA PHE A 205 9.93 4.77 -0.24
C PHE A 205 10.50 4.93 1.18
N MET A 206 9.79 4.47 2.22
CA MET A 206 10.31 4.44 3.60
C MET A 206 11.56 3.57 3.70
N ALA A 207 11.49 2.30 3.27
CA ALA A 207 12.62 1.38 3.30
C ALA A 207 13.81 1.86 2.44
N ARG A 208 13.52 2.52 1.30
CA ARG A 208 14.54 3.12 0.43
C ARG A 208 15.21 4.35 1.09
N ALA A 209 14.43 5.19 1.76
CA ALA A 209 14.95 6.38 2.45
C ALA A 209 15.86 5.98 3.61
N ALA A 210 15.39 5.10 4.51
CA ALA A 210 16.18 4.58 5.63
C ALA A 210 17.52 3.98 5.16
N ARG A 211 17.51 3.20 4.07
CA ARG A 211 18.73 2.64 3.49
C ARG A 211 19.69 3.69 2.90
N LEU A 212 19.17 4.77 2.31
CA LEU A 212 19.98 5.82 1.69
C LEU A 212 20.54 6.85 2.68
N SER A 213 19.81 7.13 3.77
CA SER A 213 20.31 7.99 4.85
C SER A 213 21.55 7.43 5.53
N GLY A 214 21.74 6.10 5.49
CA GLY A 214 22.79 5.43 6.25
C GLY A 214 22.59 5.57 7.76
N GLU A 215 21.33 5.70 8.18
CA GLU A 215 20.92 5.79 9.59
C GLU A 215 21.63 4.66 10.37
N GLU A 216 22.35 5.02 11.44
CA GLU A 216 23.05 4.04 12.30
C GLU A 216 22.00 3.08 12.91
N PRO A 217 22.37 1.83 13.28
CA PRO A 217 21.42 0.86 13.81
C PRO A 217 20.72 1.27 15.13
N ASP A 218 21.13 2.41 15.72
CA ASP A 218 20.58 3.03 16.94
C ASP A 218 19.69 4.28 16.64
N ASP A 219 19.24 4.50 15.40
CA ASP A 219 18.37 5.65 15.03
C ASP A 219 16.93 5.19 14.70
N GLU A 220 15.95 6.00 15.10
CA GLU A 220 14.51 5.67 15.24
C GLU A 220 13.92 4.98 13.99
N GLY A 221 14.31 5.45 12.79
CA GLY A 221 13.80 4.90 11.52
C GLY A 221 14.34 3.52 11.14
N TYR A 222 15.39 3.04 11.83
CA TYR A 222 15.90 1.67 11.70
C TYR A 222 15.27 0.74 12.74
N GLU A 223 14.98 1.23 13.95
CA GLU A 223 14.22 0.50 14.98
C GLU A 223 12.77 0.27 14.55
N GLU A 224 12.01 1.31 14.13
CA GLU A 224 10.62 1.15 13.65
C GLU A 224 10.54 0.21 12.42
N PHE A 225 11.55 0.27 11.55
CA PHE A 225 11.68 -0.65 10.41
C PHE A 225 12.04 -2.08 10.85
N GLY A 226 12.85 -2.21 11.89
CA GLY A 226 13.17 -3.46 12.57
C GLY A 226 11.94 -4.10 13.21
N GLU A 227 11.14 -3.33 13.95
CA GLU A 227 9.89 -3.79 14.56
C GLU A 227 8.85 -4.22 13.50
N LEU A 228 8.73 -3.50 12.37
CA LEU A 228 7.89 -3.92 11.24
C LEU A 228 8.39 -5.22 10.59
N LEU A 229 9.71 -5.44 10.54
CA LEU A 229 10.31 -6.69 10.11
C LEU A 229 10.05 -7.82 11.12
N GLU A 230 10.29 -7.58 12.42
CA GLU A 230 10.08 -8.54 13.52
C GLU A 230 8.61 -8.95 13.66
N GLN A 231 7.68 -8.00 13.56
CA GLN A 231 6.24 -8.28 13.57
C GLN A 231 5.83 -9.14 12.36
N ALA A 232 6.49 -8.97 11.21
CA ALA A 232 6.35 -9.88 10.08
C ALA A 232 7.15 -11.19 10.26
N GLU A 233 8.13 -11.28 11.16
CA GLU A 233 9.00 -12.43 11.47
C GLU A 233 8.48 -13.30 12.62
N THR A 234 7.16 -13.36 12.81
CA THR A 234 6.55 -14.41 13.66
C THR A 234 7.20 -15.79 13.39
N PRO A 235 7.79 -16.44 14.41
CA PRO A 235 8.74 -17.52 14.17
C PRO A 235 8.05 -18.83 13.78
N GLN A 236 7.77 -18.97 12.48
CA GLN A 236 7.51 -20.25 11.84
C GLN A 236 8.58 -20.51 10.77
N ASP A 237 9.25 -21.65 10.90
CA ASP A 237 10.40 -22.07 10.09
C ASP A 237 10.12 -22.04 8.57
N PHE A 238 8.85 -22.24 8.19
CA PHE A 238 8.37 -22.14 6.82
C PHE A 238 8.28 -20.69 6.31
N ALA A 239 7.80 -19.75 7.14
CA ALA A 239 7.71 -18.34 6.78
C ALA A 239 9.10 -17.75 6.54
N THR A 240 10.06 -18.00 7.43
CA THR A 240 11.45 -17.54 7.29
C THR A 240 12.13 -18.12 6.04
N ARG A 241 11.91 -19.40 5.72
CA ARG A 241 12.38 -20.01 4.45
C ARG A 241 11.72 -19.38 3.23
N ALA A 242 10.41 -19.12 3.25
CA ALA A 242 9.70 -18.47 2.15
C ALA A 242 10.21 -17.03 1.93
N LYS A 243 10.44 -16.26 3.01
CA LYS A 243 11.07 -14.92 2.94
C LYS A 243 12.46 -14.96 2.31
N LEU A 244 13.34 -15.85 2.77
CA LEU A 244 14.69 -16.03 2.20
C LEU A 244 14.65 -16.46 0.73
N ALA A 245 13.66 -17.26 0.32
CA ALA A 245 13.46 -17.64 -1.07
C ALA A 245 12.98 -16.45 -1.92
N VAL A 246 12.01 -15.67 -1.43
CA VAL A 246 11.52 -14.43 -2.06
C VAL A 246 12.65 -13.41 -2.22
N GLN A 247 13.43 -13.16 -1.16
CA GLN A 247 14.58 -12.26 -1.18
C GLN A 247 15.61 -12.68 -2.24
N LYS A 248 16.01 -13.97 -2.26
CA LYS A 248 16.92 -14.52 -3.27
C LYS A 248 16.34 -14.45 -4.69
N MET A 249 15.03 -14.63 -4.85
CA MET A 249 14.36 -14.53 -6.15
C MET A 249 14.31 -13.08 -6.67
N VAL A 250 13.96 -12.11 -5.82
CA VAL A 250 13.97 -10.68 -6.17
C VAL A 250 15.39 -10.21 -6.51
N GLN A 251 16.40 -10.61 -5.74
CA GLN A 251 17.80 -10.28 -6.03
C GLN A 251 18.33 -10.94 -7.32
N ARG A 252 17.94 -12.18 -7.62
CA ARG A 252 18.49 -12.96 -8.75
C ARG A 252 17.75 -12.75 -10.07
N VAL A 253 16.45 -12.48 -10.02
CA VAL A 253 15.56 -12.41 -11.19
C VAL A 253 15.05 -10.98 -11.43
N GLY A 254 15.19 -10.08 -10.47
CA GLY A 254 14.81 -8.67 -10.61
C GLY A 254 13.32 -8.51 -10.94
N PHE A 255 13.03 -7.86 -12.07
CA PHE A 255 11.67 -7.55 -12.52
C PHE A 255 10.70 -8.73 -12.47
N PHE A 256 11.07 -9.89 -13.03
CA PHE A 256 10.17 -11.05 -13.07
C PHE A 256 9.99 -11.71 -11.68
N GLY A 257 10.98 -11.58 -10.79
CA GLY A 257 10.83 -12.00 -9.39
C GLY A 257 9.80 -11.16 -8.65
N ILE A 258 9.88 -9.82 -8.81
CA ILE A 258 8.91 -8.88 -8.23
C ILE A 258 7.52 -9.11 -8.82
N LEU A 259 7.42 -9.34 -10.13
CA LEU A 259 6.16 -9.64 -10.82
C LEU A 259 5.50 -10.92 -10.27
N ALA A 260 6.28 -11.99 -10.07
CA ALA A 260 5.80 -13.24 -9.49
C ALA A 260 5.27 -13.02 -8.07
N CYS A 261 6.02 -12.31 -7.21
CA CYS A 261 5.57 -11.96 -5.86
C CYS A 261 4.28 -11.13 -5.85
N ALA A 262 4.19 -10.10 -6.70
CA ALA A 262 3.01 -9.22 -6.79
C ALA A 262 1.76 -9.92 -7.34
N SER A 263 1.92 -11.03 -8.07
CA SER A 263 0.83 -11.80 -8.67
C SER A 263 0.12 -12.76 -7.70
N ILE A 264 0.73 -13.06 -6.54
CA ILE A 264 0.21 -14.06 -5.59
C ILE A 264 -0.76 -13.39 -4.58
N PRO A 265 -1.98 -13.92 -4.36
CA PRO A 265 -2.96 -13.32 -3.46
C PRO A 265 -2.70 -13.62 -1.97
N ASN A 266 -1.85 -12.80 -1.33
CA ASN A 266 -1.48 -12.77 0.11
C ASN A 266 -0.77 -14.03 0.65
N PRO A 267 0.11 -13.91 1.67
CA PRO A 267 0.26 -12.81 2.64
C PRO A 267 1.50 -11.91 2.45
N LEU A 268 2.23 -12.02 1.34
CA LEU A 268 3.54 -11.33 1.12
C LEU A 268 3.44 -9.86 0.66
N PHE A 269 2.26 -9.25 0.73
CA PHE A 269 1.90 -8.02 0.03
C PHE A 269 2.67 -6.77 0.52
N ASP A 270 2.91 -6.64 1.81
CA ASP A 270 3.69 -5.50 2.35
C ASP A 270 5.21 -5.74 2.31
N LEU A 271 5.63 -7.02 2.35
CA LEU A 271 7.04 -7.41 2.36
C LEU A 271 7.75 -7.08 1.04
N ALA A 272 7.04 -7.14 -0.10
CA ALA A 272 7.61 -6.85 -1.41
C ALA A 272 8.08 -5.39 -1.53
N GLY A 273 7.27 -4.43 -1.05
CA GLY A 273 7.61 -3.01 -1.01
C GLY A 273 8.84 -2.74 -0.13
N ILE A 274 8.79 -3.21 1.12
CA ILE A 274 9.88 -3.14 2.10
C ILE A 274 11.19 -3.69 1.52
N THR A 275 11.15 -4.91 0.97
CA THR A 275 12.33 -5.61 0.42
C THR A 275 12.91 -4.85 -0.76
N CYS A 276 12.07 -4.40 -1.71
CA CYS A 276 12.54 -3.68 -2.89
C CYS A 276 13.11 -2.30 -2.55
N GLY A 277 12.54 -1.62 -1.55
CA GLY A 277 13.06 -0.35 -1.05
C GLY A 277 14.43 -0.51 -0.38
N HIS A 278 14.54 -1.46 0.55
CA HIS A 278 15.79 -1.76 1.26
C HIS A 278 16.93 -2.22 0.30
N PHE A 279 16.63 -2.98 -0.75
CA PHE A 279 17.62 -3.34 -1.77
C PHE A 279 17.81 -2.30 -2.88
N LEU A 280 17.26 -1.08 -2.70
CA LEU A 280 17.40 0.07 -3.60
C LEU A 280 16.96 -0.17 -5.06
N VAL A 281 16.13 -1.19 -5.30
CA VAL A 281 15.61 -1.58 -6.63
C VAL A 281 15.03 -0.35 -7.34
N PRO A 282 15.34 -0.09 -8.64
CA PRO A 282 14.83 1.10 -9.32
C PRO A 282 13.30 1.20 -9.30
N PHE A 283 12.77 2.41 -9.11
CA PHE A 283 11.32 2.66 -8.98
C PHE A 283 10.50 2.04 -10.11
N TRP A 284 10.91 2.24 -11.37
CA TRP A 284 10.17 1.70 -12.53
C TRP A 284 10.21 0.17 -12.62
N THR A 285 11.29 -0.46 -12.16
CA THR A 285 11.41 -1.92 -12.09
C THR A 285 10.46 -2.49 -11.04
N PHE A 286 10.37 -1.84 -9.89
CA PHE A 286 9.43 -2.20 -8.82
C PHE A 286 7.99 -1.92 -9.23
N PHE A 287 7.62 -0.65 -9.45
CA PHE A 287 6.26 -0.21 -9.72
C PHE A 287 5.68 -0.81 -11.02
N GLY A 288 6.50 -0.98 -12.07
CA GLY A 288 6.05 -1.64 -13.30
C GLY A 288 5.71 -3.12 -13.08
N ALA A 289 6.53 -3.84 -12.31
CA ALA A 289 6.28 -5.24 -11.99
C ALA A 289 5.08 -5.41 -11.05
N THR A 290 4.92 -4.54 -10.05
CA THR A 290 3.77 -4.60 -9.12
C THR A 290 2.47 -4.18 -9.77
N LEU A 291 2.48 -3.17 -10.64
CA LEU A 291 1.30 -2.76 -11.41
C LEU A 291 0.81 -3.88 -12.33
N ILE A 292 1.69 -4.55 -13.08
CA ILE A 292 1.31 -5.69 -13.94
C ILE A 292 0.84 -6.87 -13.08
N GLY A 293 1.58 -7.21 -12.01
CA GLY A 293 1.25 -8.32 -11.12
C GLY A 293 -0.11 -8.14 -10.44
N LYS A 294 -0.43 -6.92 -9.96
CA LYS A 294 -1.67 -6.63 -9.25
C LYS A 294 -2.84 -6.28 -10.16
N ALA A 295 -2.69 -5.29 -11.05
CA ALA A 295 -3.78 -4.79 -11.89
C ALA A 295 -4.14 -5.73 -13.04
N ILE A 296 -3.19 -6.52 -13.53
CA ILE A 296 -3.42 -7.50 -14.58
C ILE A 296 -3.55 -8.89 -13.96
N ILE A 297 -2.45 -9.51 -13.52
CA ILE A 297 -2.44 -10.96 -13.23
C ILE A 297 -3.34 -11.33 -12.04
N LYS A 298 -3.02 -10.85 -10.83
CA LYS A 298 -3.77 -11.13 -9.59
C LYS A 298 -5.24 -10.76 -9.73
N MET A 299 -5.53 -9.56 -10.26
CA MET A 299 -6.89 -9.09 -10.45
C MET A 299 -7.67 -9.97 -11.45
N HIS A 300 -7.03 -10.44 -12.53
CA HIS A 300 -7.71 -11.34 -13.48
C HIS A 300 -8.03 -12.70 -12.84
N ILE A 301 -7.16 -13.23 -11.98
CA ILE A 301 -7.44 -14.44 -11.19
C ILE A 301 -8.61 -14.19 -10.23
N GLN A 302 -8.57 -13.10 -9.45
CA GLN A 302 -9.61 -12.78 -8.45
C GLN A 302 -10.99 -12.53 -9.10
N LYS A 303 -11.08 -11.77 -10.20
CA LYS A 303 -12.35 -11.53 -10.89
C LYS A 303 -12.89 -12.79 -11.57
N LEU A 304 -12.03 -13.62 -12.18
CA LEU A 304 -12.46 -14.87 -12.80
C LEU A 304 -13.03 -15.84 -11.76
N PHE A 305 -12.40 -15.94 -10.59
CA PHE A 305 -12.92 -16.73 -9.48
C PHE A 305 -14.33 -16.28 -9.09
N VAL A 306 -14.55 -14.98 -8.83
CA VAL A 306 -15.88 -14.45 -8.48
C VAL A 306 -16.91 -14.72 -9.60
N ILE A 307 -16.60 -14.40 -10.86
CA ILE A 307 -17.54 -14.59 -11.97
C ILE A 307 -17.92 -16.08 -12.13
N ILE A 308 -16.96 -17.00 -11.96
CA ILE A 308 -17.21 -18.45 -12.00
C ILE A 308 -18.09 -18.89 -10.83
N THR A 309 -17.81 -18.42 -9.61
CA THR A 309 -18.60 -18.73 -8.40
C THR A 309 -20.06 -18.29 -8.49
N PHE A 310 -20.36 -17.21 -9.23
CA PHE A 310 -21.73 -16.72 -9.45
C PHE A 310 -22.36 -17.14 -10.78
N SER A 311 -21.67 -17.95 -11.60
CA SER A 311 -22.18 -18.47 -12.87
C SER A 311 -22.93 -19.79 -12.68
N SER A 312 -24.27 -19.77 -12.77
CA SER A 312 -25.12 -20.96 -12.56
C SER A 312 -24.63 -22.20 -13.32
N HIS A 313 -24.40 -22.04 -14.63
CA HIS A 313 -24.01 -23.12 -15.53
C HIS A 313 -22.65 -23.73 -15.16
N ILE A 314 -21.69 -22.90 -14.75
CA ILE A 314 -20.33 -23.36 -14.45
C ILE A 314 -20.25 -23.94 -13.04
N VAL A 315 -21.01 -23.39 -12.10
CA VAL A 315 -21.18 -23.99 -10.77
C VAL A 315 -21.76 -25.40 -10.91
N GLU A 316 -22.79 -25.61 -11.73
CA GLU A 316 -23.36 -26.96 -11.93
C GLU A 316 -22.40 -27.91 -12.65
N GLN A 317 -21.61 -27.42 -13.60
CA GLN A 317 -20.51 -28.20 -14.21
C GLN A 317 -19.40 -28.55 -13.20
N MET A 318 -18.97 -27.61 -12.36
CA MET A 318 -17.97 -27.87 -11.31
C MET A 318 -18.50 -28.83 -10.25
N VAL A 319 -19.75 -28.67 -9.81
CA VAL A 319 -20.42 -29.55 -8.85
C VAL A 319 -20.56 -30.97 -9.41
N SER A 320 -20.83 -31.14 -10.71
CA SER A 320 -20.85 -32.48 -11.32
C SER A 320 -19.46 -33.10 -11.49
N LEU A 321 -18.43 -32.30 -11.81
CA LEU A 321 -17.03 -32.75 -11.85
C LEU A 321 -16.51 -33.14 -10.45
N ILE A 322 -16.86 -32.39 -9.40
CA ILE A 322 -16.58 -32.74 -8.01
C ILE A 322 -17.26 -34.06 -7.64
N GLY A 323 -18.53 -34.26 -8.03
CA GLY A 323 -19.24 -35.54 -7.87
C GLY A 323 -18.56 -36.73 -8.55
N GLY A 324 -17.76 -36.49 -9.60
CA GLY A 324 -16.93 -37.50 -10.26
C GLY A 324 -15.64 -37.90 -9.54
N VAL A 325 -15.27 -37.22 -8.44
CA VAL A 325 -14.08 -37.57 -7.65
C VAL A 325 -14.38 -38.79 -6.77
N PRO A 326 -13.71 -39.95 -6.96
CA PRO A 326 -13.97 -41.13 -6.14
C PRO A 326 -13.68 -40.85 -4.65
N VAL A 327 -14.46 -41.49 -3.77
CA VAL A 327 -14.42 -41.40 -2.30
C VAL A 327 -14.89 -40.06 -1.69
N LEU A 328 -14.55 -38.89 -2.26
CA LEU A 328 -14.86 -37.59 -1.64
C LEU A 328 -15.98 -36.79 -2.34
N GLY A 329 -16.25 -37.06 -3.62
CA GLY A 329 -17.12 -36.23 -4.46
C GLY A 329 -18.56 -36.10 -3.96
N SER A 330 -19.24 -37.23 -3.76
CA SER A 330 -20.65 -37.28 -3.36
C SER A 330 -20.94 -36.65 -1.99
N SER A 331 -19.97 -36.72 -1.05
CA SER A 331 -20.08 -36.12 0.27
C SER A 331 -19.95 -34.58 0.23
N LEU A 332 -19.11 -34.06 -0.65
CA LEU A 332 -18.86 -32.61 -0.79
C LEU A 332 -19.85 -31.91 -1.74
N GLN A 333 -20.49 -32.66 -2.64
CA GLN A 333 -21.37 -32.11 -3.69
C GLN A 333 -22.56 -31.32 -3.13
N MET A 334 -23.28 -31.88 -2.15
CA MET A 334 -24.45 -31.25 -1.52
C MET A 334 -24.10 -29.99 -0.71
N PRO A 335 -23.20 -30.03 0.30
CA PRO A 335 -22.90 -28.85 1.12
C PRO A 335 -22.27 -27.72 0.31
N PHE A 336 -21.50 -28.04 -0.75
CA PHE A 336 -20.94 -27.01 -1.64
C PHE A 336 -22.03 -26.35 -2.49
N ARG A 337 -22.99 -27.12 -3.02
CA ARG A 337 -24.13 -26.59 -3.79
C ARG A 337 -25.02 -25.70 -2.92
N GLU A 338 -25.38 -26.17 -1.72
CA GLU A 338 -26.20 -25.41 -0.76
C GLU A 338 -25.51 -24.11 -0.32
N TYR A 339 -24.21 -24.16 -0.01
CA TYR A 339 -23.44 -22.96 0.34
C TYR A 339 -23.45 -21.92 -0.78
N LEU A 340 -23.20 -22.33 -2.04
CA LEU A 340 -23.20 -21.42 -3.19
C LEU A 340 -24.59 -20.84 -3.47
N GLN A 341 -25.65 -21.64 -3.34
CA GLN A 341 -27.03 -21.18 -3.49
C GLN A 341 -27.41 -20.18 -2.38
N ALA A 342 -27.02 -20.42 -1.13
CA ALA A 342 -27.26 -19.51 -0.02
C ALA A 342 -26.52 -18.16 -0.18
N GLN A 343 -25.25 -18.17 -0.63
CA GLN A 343 -24.49 -16.95 -0.92
C GLN A 343 -25.12 -16.14 -2.06
N ARG A 344 -25.59 -16.81 -3.12
CA ARG A 344 -26.30 -16.16 -4.22
C ARG A 344 -27.62 -15.52 -3.76
N ALA A 345 -28.46 -16.28 -3.06
CA ALA A 345 -29.76 -15.78 -2.57
C ALA A 345 -29.58 -14.57 -1.65
N LYS A 346 -28.59 -14.59 -0.75
CA LYS A 346 -28.28 -13.48 0.15
C LYS A 346 -27.94 -12.18 -0.58
N MET A 347 -27.26 -12.25 -1.73
CA MET A 347 -26.94 -11.05 -2.52
C MET A 347 -28.07 -10.59 -3.44
N HIS A 348 -28.98 -11.47 -3.86
CA HIS A 348 -30.20 -11.04 -4.57
C HIS A 348 -31.10 -10.15 -3.70
N HIS A 349 -31.25 -10.45 -2.40
CA HIS A 349 -32.01 -9.58 -1.49
C HIS A 349 -31.38 -8.18 -1.30
N HIS A 350 -30.06 -8.05 -1.38
CA HIS A 350 -29.39 -6.73 -1.38
C HIS A 350 -29.51 -5.95 -2.69
N ALA A 351 -29.99 -6.57 -3.77
CA ALA A 351 -30.18 -5.91 -5.07
C ALA A 351 -31.64 -5.54 -5.36
N GLY A 352 -32.61 -6.22 -4.73
CA GLY A 352 -34.05 -6.07 -5.03
C GLY A 352 -34.88 -5.30 -3.99
N GLU A 353 -34.39 -5.12 -2.76
CA GLU A 353 -35.04 -4.29 -1.75
C GLU A 353 -34.16 -3.09 -1.41
N GLY A 354 -34.66 -1.90 -1.76
CA GLY A 354 -34.30 -0.64 -1.12
C GLY A 354 -34.75 -0.63 0.35
N THR A 355 -34.21 -1.56 1.13
CA THR A 355 -34.32 -1.51 2.59
C THR A 355 -33.62 -0.24 3.03
N SER A 356 -34.40 0.72 3.50
CA SER A 356 -33.93 1.75 4.42
C SER A 356 -33.16 1.01 5.50
N ALA A 357 -31.84 1.08 5.45
CA ALA A 357 -31.01 0.30 6.34
C ALA A 357 -31.38 0.73 7.77
N GLU A 358 -31.99 -0.18 8.54
CA GLU A 358 -31.79 -0.16 9.97
C GLU A 358 -30.27 -0.12 10.13
N GLU A 359 -29.75 0.97 10.69
CA GLU A 359 -28.31 1.14 10.87
C GLU A 359 -27.83 -0.01 11.74
N ASN A 360 -27.31 -1.06 11.09
CA ASN A 360 -26.79 -2.22 11.77
C ASN A 360 -25.82 -1.70 12.82
N TRP A 361 -26.05 -2.05 14.09
CA TRP A 361 -25.20 -1.57 15.20
C TRP A 361 -23.71 -1.85 14.96
N LEU A 362 -23.41 -2.89 14.16
CA LEU A 362 -22.10 -3.19 13.60
C LEU A 362 -21.56 -2.12 12.63
N SER A 363 -22.39 -1.60 11.72
CA SER A 363 -22.04 -0.51 10.81
C SER A 363 -21.77 0.78 11.57
N TRP A 364 -22.64 1.12 12.52
CA TRP A 364 -22.42 2.27 13.42
C TRP A 364 -21.13 2.12 14.24
N GLY A 365 -20.90 0.94 14.83
CA GLY A 365 -19.67 0.64 15.54
C GLY A 365 -18.42 0.72 14.66
N PHE A 366 -18.49 0.21 13.43
CA PHE A 366 -17.40 0.24 12.46
C PHE A 366 -17.07 1.67 12.02
N GLU A 367 -18.08 2.52 11.80
CA GLU A 367 -17.89 3.95 11.55
C GLU A 367 -17.16 4.63 12.72
N LYS A 368 -17.55 4.35 13.98
CA LYS A 368 -16.83 4.90 15.15
C LYS A 368 -15.40 4.39 15.26
N VAL A 369 -15.13 3.12 14.93
CA VAL A 369 -13.76 2.58 14.87
C VAL A 369 -12.93 3.29 13.79
N ILE A 370 -13.49 3.55 12.60
CA ILE A 370 -12.81 4.33 11.55
C ILE A 370 -12.51 5.74 12.06
N VAL A 371 -13.46 6.43 12.67
CA VAL A 371 -13.25 7.79 13.21
C VAL A 371 -12.16 7.80 14.28
N VAL A 372 -12.14 6.82 15.19
CA VAL A 372 -11.07 6.68 16.21
C VAL A 372 -9.71 6.44 15.54
N MET A 373 -9.64 5.57 14.52
CA MET A 373 -8.41 5.30 13.77
C MET A 373 -7.90 6.54 13.03
N VAL A 374 -8.79 7.32 12.40
CA VAL A 374 -8.44 8.59 11.74
C VAL A 374 -7.97 9.63 12.74
N CYS A 375 -8.64 9.78 13.89
CA CYS A 375 -8.20 10.66 14.96
C CYS A 375 -6.82 10.25 15.51
N PHE A 376 -6.58 8.95 15.72
CA PHE A 376 -5.27 8.43 16.12
C PHE A 376 -4.19 8.73 15.08
N PHE A 377 -4.48 8.54 13.79
CA PHE A 377 -3.57 8.87 12.69
C PHE A 377 -3.23 10.37 12.63
N VAL A 378 -4.23 11.26 12.78
CA VAL A 378 -4.01 12.71 12.86
C VAL A 378 -3.14 13.08 14.06
N CYS A 379 -3.41 12.50 15.25
CA CYS A 379 -2.56 12.69 16.42
C CYS A 379 -1.12 12.18 16.17
N SER A 380 -0.95 11.05 15.47
CA SER A 380 0.35 10.51 15.10
C SER A 380 1.13 11.47 14.20
N ILE A 381 0.51 12.06 13.19
CA ILE A 381 1.13 13.10 12.34
C ILE A 381 1.61 14.29 13.18
N VAL A 382 0.80 14.78 14.11
CA VAL A 382 1.17 15.92 14.97
C VAL A 382 2.36 15.57 15.87
N ASN A 383 2.38 14.36 16.45
CA ASN A 383 3.50 13.88 17.26
C ASN A 383 4.79 13.75 16.41
N SER A 384 4.71 13.08 15.26
CA SER A 384 5.83 12.85 14.34
C SER A 384 6.46 14.16 13.84
N MET A 385 5.64 15.14 13.45
CA MET A 385 6.14 16.47 13.06
C MET A 385 6.78 17.23 14.24
N ALA A 386 6.23 17.13 15.46
CA ALA A 386 6.84 17.73 16.64
C ALA A 386 8.19 17.09 17.02
N GLN A 387 8.31 15.77 16.82
CA GLN A 387 9.55 15.00 16.99
C GLN A 387 10.59 15.38 15.92
N SER A 388 10.17 15.56 14.67
CA SER A 388 11.01 16.03 13.55
C SER A 388 11.67 17.38 13.87
N TYR A 389 10.92 18.34 14.42
CA TYR A 389 11.48 19.63 14.86
C TYR A 389 12.55 19.49 15.94
N ALA A 390 12.34 18.57 16.89
CA ALA A 390 13.31 18.28 17.93
C ALA A 390 14.58 17.60 17.38
N LYS A 391 14.44 16.65 16.43
CA LYS A 391 15.57 16.05 15.69
C LYS A 391 16.37 17.14 14.94
N HIS A 392 15.71 18.07 14.25
CA HIS A 392 16.37 19.22 13.61
C HIS A 392 17.12 20.13 14.60
N GLN A 393 16.51 20.51 15.73
CA GLN A 393 17.20 21.34 16.73
C GLN A 393 18.43 20.66 17.33
N GLN A 394 18.35 19.36 17.65
CA GLN A 394 19.48 18.62 18.18
C GLN A 394 20.59 18.46 17.14
N GLN A 395 20.26 18.11 15.89
CA GLN A 395 21.24 18.06 14.78
C GLN A 395 21.98 19.39 14.59
N GLN A 396 21.28 20.52 14.70
CA GLN A 396 21.91 21.84 14.64
C GLN A 396 22.89 22.05 15.81
N LYS A 397 22.49 21.73 17.06
CA LYS A 397 23.39 21.80 18.24
C LYS A 397 24.63 20.92 18.08
N TYR A 398 24.48 19.69 17.56
CA TYR A 398 25.61 18.79 17.27
C TYR A 398 26.53 19.33 16.18
N SER A 399 26.00 20.05 15.19
CA SER A 399 26.80 20.67 14.13
C SER A 399 27.60 21.87 14.67
N GLU A 400 26.94 22.76 15.40
CA GLU A 400 27.58 23.92 16.05
C GLU A 400 28.65 23.50 17.07
N GLY A 401 28.41 22.40 17.79
CA GLY A 401 29.36 21.79 18.73
C GLY A 401 30.56 21.08 18.09
N LYS A 402 30.52 20.74 16.80
CA LYS A 402 31.66 20.21 16.04
C LYS A 402 32.51 21.30 15.38
N THR A 403 32.00 22.52 15.28
CA THR A 403 32.70 23.70 14.73
C THR A 403 33.38 24.58 15.79
N LYS A 404 33.34 24.17 17.06
CA LYS A 404 34.05 24.78 18.19
C LYS A 404 35.13 23.84 18.68
#